data_AF-A0AAV6TMI9-F1
#
_entry.id   AF-A0AAV6TMI9-F1
#
_cell.length_a   1.000
_cell.length_b   1.000
_cell.length_c   1.000
_cell.angle_alpha   90.00
_cell.angle_beta   90.00
_cell.angle_gamma   90.00
#
_symmetry.space_group_name_H-M   'P 1'
#
loop_
_entity.id
_entity.type
_entity.pdbx_description
1 polymer ?
#
loop_
_entity_poly.entity_id
_entity_poly.type
_entity_poly.pdbx_seq_one_letter_code
_entity_poly.pdbx_strand_id
1 'polypeptide(L)'
;MKVFNSTRNKPIDHDIISVKGGEYWRLLTPGNYRIVAVKEGYQPISKNITVTNAPHAEATRLDFELVPNFEDEGDVLFDSMRSDPETLEILQLLDYLRSHKKADY
;
A
#
# COMPACT_ATOMS: atom_id res chain seq x y z
N MET A 1 7.63 -4.56 -6.55
CA MET A 1 6.75 -3.39 -6.31
C MET A 1 6.56 -2.69 -7.65
N LYS A 2 5.33 -2.33 -8.01
CA LYS A 2 4.99 -1.51 -9.18
C LYS A 2 4.73 -0.08 -8.73
N VAL A 3 5.22 0.90 -9.48
CA VAL A 3 5.05 2.32 -9.17
C VAL A 3 4.34 3.01 -10.34
N PHE A 4 3.20 3.62 -10.05
CA PHE A 4 2.34 4.35 -10.99
C PHE A 4 2.50 5.85 -10.75
N ASN A 5 2.42 6.65 -11.80
CA ASN A 5 2.41 8.11 -11.68
C ASN A 5 1.16 8.71 -12.36
N SER A 6 0.58 9.73 -11.75
CA SER A 6 -0.45 10.58 -12.34
C SER A 6 -0.08 12.06 -12.27
N THR A 7 -0.22 12.78 -13.39
CA THR A 7 -0.13 14.25 -13.49
C THR A 7 -1.53 14.83 -13.57
N ARG A 8 -1.88 15.77 -12.68
CA ARG A 8 -3.16 16.52 -12.68
C ARG A 8 -4.38 15.67 -13.12
N ASN A 9 -4.69 14.65 -12.32
CA ASN A 9 -5.84 13.76 -12.48
C ASN A 9 -5.82 12.88 -13.74
N LYS A 10 -4.68 12.72 -14.41
CA LYS A 10 -4.47 11.81 -15.54
C LYS A 10 -3.31 10.85 -15.27
N PRO A 11 -3.44 9.54 -15.56
CA PRO A 11 -2.33 8.60 -15.48
C PRO A 11 -1.24 8.94 -16.51
N ILE A 12 0.02 8.69 -16.15
CA ILE A 12 1.10 8.52 -17.10
C ILE A 12 1.12 7.04 -17.45
N ASP A 13 0.79 6.70 -18.70
CA ASP A 13 0.65 5.31 -19.16
C ASP A 13 2.00 4.61 -19.37
N HIS A 14 2.81 4.58 -18.31
CA HIS A 14 4.14 4.00 -18.29
C HIS A 14 4.52 3.67 -16.86
N ASP A 15 4.12 2.48 -16.39
CA ASP A 15 4.51 2.00 -15.06
C ASP A 15 5.99 1.61 -15.01
N ILE A 16 6.54 1.57 -13.80
CA ILE A 16 7.88 1.04 -13.54
C ILE A 16 7.84 -0.02 -12.44
N ILE A 17 8.90 -0.83 -12.39
CA ILE A 17 9.06 -1.91 -11.40
C ILE A 17 10.34 -1.64 -10.62
N SER A 18 10.28 -1.83 -9.31
CA SER A 18 11.47 -1.81 -8.46
C SER A 18 12.43 -2.94 -8.79
N VAL A 19 13.72 -2.75 -8.57
CA VAL A 19 14.69 -3.85 -8.58
C VAL A 19 14.55 -4.71 -7.32
N LYS A 20 15.36 -5.77 -7.21
CA LYS A 20 15.28 -6.75 -6.10
C LYS A 20 15.49 -6.13 -4.72
N GLY A 21 16.32 -5.09 -4.59
CA GLY A 21 16.54 -4.38 -3.33
C GLY A 21 15.44 -3.37 -2.97
N GLY A 22 14.45 -3.18 -3.85
CA GLY A 22 13.36 -2.23 -3.65
C GLY A 22 13.63 -0.84 -4.25
N GLU A 23 14.84 -0.59 -4.74
CA GLU A 23 15.19 0.66 -5.42
C GLU A 23 14.40 0.82 -6.72
N TYR A 24 14.12 2.07 -7.08
CA TYR A 24 13.40 2.42 -8.30
C TYR A 24 13.84 3.81 -8.76
N TRP A 25 13.71 4.06 -10.07
CA TRP A 25 13.98 5.38 -10.63
C TRP A 25 12.91 5.73 -11.65
N ARG A 26 12.40 6.96 -11.58
CA ARG A 26 11.48 7.50 -12.57
C ARG A 26 11.94 8.88 -13.01
N LEU A 27 12.27 9.02 -14.29
CA LEU A 27 12.52 10.32 -14.89
C LEU A 27 11.19 11.05 -15.09
N LEU A 28 11.11 12.27 -14.56
CA LEU A 28 9.93 13.13 -14.63
C LEU A 28 10.38 14.55 -14.99
N THR A 29 9.54 15.25 -15.73
CA THR A 29 9.69 16.69 -15.92
C THR A 29 9.29 17.42 -14.63
N PRO A 30 9.65 18.70 -14.46
CA PRO A 30 9.16 19.49 -13.33
C PRO A 30 7.63 19.56 -13.31
N GLY A 31 7.03 19.31 -12.15
CA GLY A 31 5.58 19.26 -12.01
C GLY A 31 5.11 18.61 -10.71
N ASN A 32 3.78 18.59 -10.53
CA ASN A 32 3.14 17.93 -9.39
C ASN A 32 2.63 16.56 -9.82
N TYR A 33 2.98 15.55 -9.04
CA TYR A 33 2.72 14.16 -9.34
C TYR A 33 2.11 13.45 -8.15
N ARG A 34 1.16 12.55 -8.42
CA ARG A 34 0.71 11.55 -7.46
C ARG A 34 1.31 10.22 -7.83
N ILE A 35 2.18 9.70 -6.95
CA ILE A 35 2.86 8.44 -7.14
C ILE A 35 2.17 7.38 -6.27
N VAL A 36 1.91 6.20 -6.83
CA VAL A 36 1.29 5.08 -6.13
C VAL A 36 2.22 3.88 -6.19
N ALA A 37 2.58 3.32 -5.04
CA ALA A 37 3.37 2.09 -4.94
C ALA A 37 2.46 0.91 -4.58
N VAL A 38 2.59 -0.19 -5.31
CA VAL A 38 1.79 -1.41 -5.16
C VAL A 38 2.71 -2.63 -5.10
N LYS A 39 2.38 -3.58 -4.24
CA LYS A 39 2.99 -4.91 -4.18
C LYS A 39 1.91 -5.91 -3.80
N GLU A 40 1.91 -7.06 -4.43
CA GLU A 40 1.00 -8.16 -4.08
C GLU A 40 1.17 -8.54 -2.60
N GLY A 41 0.06 -8.74 -1.89
CA GLY A 41 0.03 -8.99 -0.45
C GLY A 41 0.29 -7.75 0.43
N TYR A 42 0.27 -6.54 -0.12
CA TYR A 42 0.48 -5.28 0.62
C TYR A 42 -0.56 -4.22 0.23
N GLN A 43 -0.84 -3.30 1.16
CA GLN A 43 -1.72 -2.17 0.92
C GLN A 43 -1.04 -1.17 -0.03
N PRO A 44 -1.73 -0.71 -1.09
CA PRO A 44 -1.23 0.36 -1.94
C PRO A 44 -1.01 1.65 -1.15
N ILE A 45 0.12 2.33 -1.37
CA ILE A 45 0.40 3.63 -0.76
C ILE A 45 0.56 4.69 -1.84
N SER A 46 -0.09 5.85 -1.64
CA SER A 46 0.03 6.99 -2.53
C SER A 46 0.68 8.19 -1.83
N LYS A 47 1.59 8.87 -2.54
CA LYS A 47 2.23 10.11 -2.09
C LYS A 47 2.16 11.16 -3.19
N ASN A 48 1.87 12.39 -2.80
CA ASN A 48 1.95 13.55 -3.68
C ASN A 48 3.34 14.18 -3.54
N ILE A 49 3.96 14.53 -4.67
CA ILE A 49 5.29 15.14 -4.70
C ILE A 49 5.35 16.23 -5.77
N THR A 50 6.19 17.24 -5.49
CA THR A 50 6.58 18.26 -6.46
C THR A 50 7.98 17.97 -6.94
N VAL A 51 8.12 17.67 -8.23
CA VAL A 51 9.42 17.50 -8.88
C VAL A 51 9.88 18.84 -9.40
N THR A 52 11.12 19.20 -9.08
CA THR A 52 11.79 20.42 -9.55
C THR A 52 13.07 20.04 -10.28
N ASN A 53 13.53 20.88 -11.21
CA ASN A 53 14.82 20.71 -11.88
C ASN A 53 15.70 21.95 -11.62
N ALA A 54 16.20 22.05 -10.39
CA ALA A 54 17.12 23.12 -10.00
C ALA A 54 18.55 22.78 -10.47
N PRO A 55 19.32 23.75 -11.00
CA PRO A 55 20.71 23.51 -11.38
C PRO A 55 21.55 22.99 -10.21
N HIS A 56 22.41 22.01 -10.48
CA HIS A 56 23.31 21.39 -9.49
C HIS A 56 22.61 20.77 -8.26
N ALA A 57 21.33 20.43 -8.37
CA ALA A 57 20.58 19.73 -7.34
C ALA A 57 20.50 18.22 -7.61
N GLU A 58 20.42 17.43 -6.54
CA GLU A 58 20.14 16.00 -6.63
C GLU A 58 18.67 15.74 -7.03
N ALA A 59 18.42 14.53 -7.52
CA ALA A 59 17.07 14.08 -7.82
C ALA A 59 16.22 13.97 -6.55
N THR A 60 14.93 14.28 -6.65
CA THR A 60 13.98 14.12 -5.54
C THR A 60 13.91 12.66 -5.10
N ARG A 61 14.27 12.39 -3.84
CA ARG A 61 14.13 11.07 -3.22
C ARG A 61 12.74 10.90 -2.62
N LEU A 62 12.11 9.75 -2.85
CA LEU A 62 10.81 9.41 -2.30
C LEU A 62 10.79 7.93 -1.93
N ASP A 63 10.61 7.62 -0.65
CA ASP A 63 10.59 6.24 -0.17
C ASP A 63 9.15 5.80 0.15
N PHE A 64 8.83 4.52 -0.06
CA PHE A 64 7.51 3.92 0.22
C PHE A 64 7.66 2.73 1.16
N GLU A 65 7.02 2.82 2.32
CA GLU A 65 6.98 1.74 3.32
C GLU A 65 5.60 1.08 3.28
N LEU A 66 5.48 -0.02 2.54
CA LEU A 66 4.20 -0.70 2.35
C LEU A 66 3.81 -1.52 3.58
N VAL A 67 2.52 -1.53 3.90
CA VAL A 67 1.94 -2.34 4.99
C VAL A 67 1.45 -3.68 4.43
N PRO A 68 1.84 -4.83 4.99
CA PRO A 68 1.31 -6.13 4.58
C PRO A 68 -0.21 -6.20 4.74
N ASN A 69 -0.89 -6.86 3.81
CA ASN A 69 -2.28 -7.23 3.98
C ASN A 69 -2.33 -8.45 4.91
N PHE A 70 -2.62 -8.23 6.19
CA PHE A 70 -2.83 -9.33 7.13
C PHE A 70 -4.16 -10.07 6.92
N GLU A 71 -5.03 -9.56 6.03
CA GLU A 71 -6.32 -10.19 5.73
C GLU A 71 -6.14 -11.52 4.97
N ASP A 72 -5.12 -11.63 4.10
CA ASP A 72 -4.87 -12.87 3.33
C ASP A 72 -4.38 -14.05 4.19
N GLU A 73 -3.71 -13.79 5.34
CA GLU A 73 -3.34 -14.83 6.31
C GLU A 73 -4.38 -14.98 7.43
N GLY A 74 -5.09 -13.88 7.75
CA GLY A 74 -6.18 -13.85 8.71
C GLY A 74 -7.27 -14.84 8.33
N ASP A 75 -7.74 -14.82 7.08
CA ASP A 75 -8.81 -15.72 6.65
C ASP A 75 -8.43 -17.20 6.78
N VAL A 76 -7.18 -17.57 6.49
CA VAL A 76 -6.68 -18.95 6.63
C VAL A 76 -6.54 -19.36 8.10
N LEU A 77 -6.06 -18.45 8.95
CA LEU A 77 -5.98 -18.65 10.40
C LEU A 77 -7.39 -18.74 11.02
N PHE A 78 -8.32 -17.88 10.60
CA PHE A 78 -9.71 -17.88 11.05
C PHE A 78 -10.46 -19.14 10.60
N ASP A 79 -10.23 -19.65 9.39
CA ASP A 79 -10.87 -20.87 8.89
C ASP A 79 -10.32 -22.13 9.59
N SER A 80 -9.01 -22.16 9.84
CA SER A 80 -8.37 -23.18 10.67
C SER A 80 -8.89 -23.14 12.11
N MET A 81 -9.02 -21.94 12.70
CA MET A 81 -9.60 -21.75 14.04
C MET A 81 -11.07 -22.17 14.10
N ARG A 82 -11.89 -21.83 13.10
CA ARG A 82 -13.31 -22.25 13.03
C ARG A 82 -13.49 -23.77 13.02
N SER A 83 -12.47 -24.49 12.57
CA SER A 83 -12.45 -25.96 12.55
C SER A 83 -12.11 -26.57 13.91
N ASP A 84 -11.56 -25.76 14.84
CA ASP A 84 -11.19 -26.15 16.20
C ASP A 84 -12.25 -25.69 17.22
N PRO A 85 -12.99 -26.61 17.87
CA PRO A 85 -14.00 -26.27 18.85
C PRO A 85 -13.45 -25.54 20.08
N GLU A 86 -12.15 -25.61 20.38
CA GLU A 86 -11.54 -24.89 21.50
C GLU A 86 -11.43 -23.37 21.26
N THR A 87 -11.53 -22.91 20.01
CA THR A 87 -11.36 -21.48 19.68
C THR A 87 -12.70 -20.73 19.52
N LEU A 88 -13.83 -21.42 19.60
CA LEU A 88 -15.17 -20.87 19.32
C LEU A 88 -15.52 -19.64 20.18
N GLU A 89 -15.13 -19.66 21.45
CA GLU A 89 -15.38 -18.57 22.39
C GLU A 89 -14.60 -17.29 22.01
N ILE A 90 -13.35 -17.46 21.58
CA ILE A 90 -12.51 -16.36 21.09
C ILE A 90 -13.07 -15.79 19.78
N LEU A 91 -13.53 -16.64 18.87
CA LEU A 91 -14.14 -16.22 17.61
C LEU A 91 -15.44 -15.42 17.82
N GLN A 92 -16.30 -15.88 18.72
CA GLN A 92 -17.54 -15.15 19.08
C GLN A 92 -17.25 -13.78 19.68
N LEU A 93 -16.23 -13.67 20.53
CA LEU A 93 -15.82 -12.39 21.11
C LEU A 93 -15.27 -11.43 20.04
N LEU A 94 -14.46 -11.91 19.10
CA LEU A 94 -13.91 -11.08 18.02
C LEU A 94 -14.99 -10.56 17.07
N ASP A 95 -16.00 -11.37 16.75
CA ASP A 95 -17.14 -10.96 15.93
C ASP A 95 -18.03 -9.94 16.66
N TYR A 96 -18.22 -10.12 17.97
CA TYR A 96 -18.86 -9.12 18.82
C TYR A 96 -18.09 -7.78 18.81
N LEU A 97 -16.77 -7.81 18.97
CA LEU A 97 -15.95 -6.59 18.94
C LEU A 97 -15.97 -5.91 17.56
N ARG A 98 -15.92 -6.67 16.46
CA ARG A 98 -16.01 -6.13 15.09
C ARG A 98 -17.35 -5.47 14.81
N SER A 99 -18.45 -6.04 15.28
CA SER A 99 -19.80 -5.48 15.09
C SER A 99 -20.01 -4.19 15.88
N HIS A 100 -19.39 -4.04 17.05
CA HIS A 100 -19.54 -2.85 17.90
C HIS A 100 -18.57 -1.72 17.53
N LYS A 101 -17.44 -2.00 16.87
CA LYS A 101 -16.51 -0.96 16.43
C LYS A 101 -16.99 -0.16 15.21
N LYS A 102 -18.04 -0.61 14.52
CA LYS A 102 -18.63 0.08 13.34
C LYS A 102 -19.71 1.11 13.69
N ALA A 103 -20.07 1.29 14.96
CA ALA A 103 -21.15 2.20 15.37
C ALA A 103 -20.70 3.65 15.63
N ASP A 104 -19.39 3.92 15.65
CA ASP A 104 -18.84 5.26 15.92
C ASP A 104 -18.12 5.84 14.68
N TYR A 105 -18.86 6.14 13.60
CA TYR A 105 -18.49 7.16 12.59
C TYR A 105 -19.71 7.59 11.76
#